data_AF-A0A1C3V502-F1
#
_entry.id   AF-A0A1C3V502-F1
#
_cell.length_a   1.000
_cell.length_b   1.000
_cell.length_c   1.000
_cell.angle_alpha   90.00
_cell.angle_beta   90.00
_cell.angle_gamma   90.00
#
_symmetry.space_group_name_H-M   'P 1'
#
loop_
_entity.id
_entity.type
_entity.pdbx_description
1 polymer ?
#
loop_
_entity_poly.entity_id
_entity_poly.type
_entity_poly.pdbx_seq_one_letter_code
_entity_poly.pdbx_strand_id
1 'polypeptide(L)'
;MAVATVIDGKVAAASVIEAVKVAAAGLETETGVKTGLAVVIVGDDPASHAYVNSKSKMAKECGFKSVQHTLPAETTQEALASLVQSLNEDPSIHGILVQLPLPKHLNSDAIIQSIRPDKDVDGLHVVNAGKLATGDLETGLISCTPAGAMLLVRRIHGDDLSGLNAAVIGRSNLFGKPMAQLLLNANATVT
;
A
#
# COMPACT_ATOMS: atom_id res chain seq x y z
N MET A 1 -3.34 25.47 29.32
CA MET A 1 -3.51 24.22 28.55
C MET A 1 -2.37 24.17 27.54
N ALA A 2 -1.60 23.09 27.49
CA ALA A 2 -0.63 22.92 26.41
C ALA A 2 -1.40 22.68 25.10
N VAL A 3 -1.06 23.42 24.05
CA VAL A 3 -1.67 23.28 22.73
C VAL A 3 -1.05 22.06 22.06
N ALA A 4 -1.88 21.18 21.48
CA ALA A 4 -1.38 20.03 20.74
C ALA A 4 -0.63 20.50 19.48
N THR A 5 0.51 19.87 19.20
CA THR A 5 1.22 20.07 17.94
C THR A 5 0.41 19.46 16.80
N VAL A 6 0.08 20.27 15.79
CA VAL A 6 -0.62 19.79 14.59
C VAL A 6 0.36 19.04 13.70
N ILE A 7 0.03 17.79 13.37
CA ILE A 7 0.76 17.01 12.38
C ILE A 7 0.15 17.30 11.01
N ASP A 8 0.86 18.05 10.17
CA ASP A 8 0.40 18.34 8.81
C ASP A 8 0.71 17.17 7.86
N GLY A 9 -0.30 16.33 7.64
CA GLY A 9 -0.22 15.20 6.72
C GLY A 9 -0.03 15.60 5.25
N LYS A 10 -0.41 16.82 4.84
CA LYS A 10 -0.20 17.28 3.46
C LYS A 10 1.26 17.58 3.21
N VAL A 11 1.91 18.26 4.16
CA VAL A 11 3.36 18.51 4.11
C VAL A 11 4.13 17.18 4.12
N ALA A 12 3.69 16.22 4.94
CA ALA A 12 4.30 14.89 4.96
C ALA A 12 4.15 14.16 3.62
N ALA A 13 2.95 14.12 3.06
CA ALA A 13 2.69 13.48 1.77
C ALA A 13 3.52 14.14 0.64
N ALA A 14 3.58 15.48 0.59
CA ALA A 14 4.34 16.19 -0.44
C ALA A 14 5.83 15.80 -0.43
N SER A 15 6.45 15.70 0.75
CA SER A 15 7.85 15.28 0.85
C SER A 15 8.08 13.82 0.42
N VAL A 16 7.12 12.93 0.67
CA VAL A 16 7.19 11.53 0.21
C VAL A 16 7.07 11.46 -1.31
N ILE A 17 6.12 12.20 -1.88
CA ILE A 17 5.92 12.26 -3.33
C ILE A 17 7.19 12.77 -4.04
N GLU A 18 7.83 13.80 -3.50
CA GLU A 18 9.07 14.32 -4.07
C GLU A 18 10.21 13.30 -4.00
N ALA A 19 10.40 12.63 -2.87
CA ALA A 19 11.41 11.58 -2.74
C ALA A 19 11.17 10.43 -3.74
N VAL A 20 9.91 10.02 -3.91
CA VAL A 20 9.53 8.97 -4.87
C VAL A 20 9.78 9.41 -6.32
N LYS A 21 9.46 10.66 -6.69
CA LYS A 21 9.75 11.22 -8.02
C LYS A 21 11.24 11.16 -8.33
N VAL A 22 12.08 11.64 -7.41
CA VAL A 22 13.53 11.64 -7.58
C VAL A 22 14.06 10.23 -7.72
N ALA A 23 13.64 9.31 -6.84
CA ALA A 23 14.07 7.91 -6.89
C ALA A 23 13.67 7.21 -8.19
N ALA A 24 12.43 7.41 -8.65
CA ALA A 24 11.94 6.80 -9.88
C ALA A 24 12.63 7.34 -11.14
N ALA A 25 12.88 8.65 -11.20
CA ALA A 25 13.64 9.26 -12.29
C ALA A 25 15.10 8.78 -12.30
N GLY A 26 15.72 8.65 -11.13
CA GLY A 26 17.06 8.08 -10.98
C GLY A 26 17.12 6.64 -11.49
N LEU A 27 16.19 5.79 -11.04
CA LEU A 27 16.09 4.39 -11.48
C LEU A 27 15.93 4.27 -13.00
N GLU A 28 15.03 5.05 -13.60
CA GLU A 28 14.81 5.07 -15.05
C GLU A 28 16.07 5.54 -15.81
N THR A 29 16.81 6.51 -15.27
CA THR A 29 18.06 7.00 -15.86
C THR A 29 19.18 5.95 -15.79
N GLU A 30 19.32 5.26 -14.66
CA GLU A 30 20.40 4.31 -14.41
C GLU A 30 20.20 2.96 -15.11
N THR A 31 18.94 2.50 -15.18
CA THR A 31 18.62 1.12 -15.61
C THR A 31 17.81 1.07 -16.92
N GLY A 32 17.24 2.19 -17.35
CA GLY A 32 16.26 2.23 -18.45
C GLY A 32 14.90 1.65 -18.08
N VAL A 33 14.70 1.20 -16.83
CA VAL A 33 13.44 0.58 -16.37
C VAL A 33 12.52 1.65 -15.80
N LYS A 34 11.31 1.74 -16.37
CA LYS A 34 10.24 2.59 -15.86
C LYS A 34 9.38 1.84 -14.85
N THR A 35 9.24 2.36 -13.63
CA THR A 35 8.42 1.73 -12.60
C THR A 35 6.96 1.57 -13.05
N GLY A 36 6.46 0.34 -13.15
CA GLY A 36 5.06 0.04 -13.47
C GLY A 36 4.17 -0.26 -12.27
N LEU A 37 2.98 0.33 -12.27
CA LEU A 37 1.91 0.10 -11.30
C LEU A 37 0.60 -0.21 -12.02
N ALA A 38 0.02 -1.37 -11.74
CA ALA A 38 -1.31 -1.76 -12.21
C ALA A 38 -2.35 -1.54 -11.10
N VAL A 39 -3.48 -0.96 -11.47
CA VAL A 39 -4.64 -0.78 -10.58
C VAL A 39 -5.86 -1.45 -11.19
N VAL A 40 -6.49 -2.34 -10.46
CA VAL A 40 -7.70 -3.08 -10.87
C VAL A 40 -8.88 -2.61 -10.04
N ILE A 41 -9.98 -2.26 -10.71
CA ILE A 41 -11.27 -1.92 -10.08
C ILE A 41 -12.38 -2.76 -10.72
N VAL A 42 -13.31 -3.25 -9.90
CA VAL A 42 -14.45 -4.05 -10.35
C VAL A 42 -15.75 -3.39 -9.91
N GLY A 43 -16.59 -3.06 -10.87
CA GLY A 43 -17.86 -2.37 -10.67
C GLY A 43 -17.73 -0.84 -10.67
N ASP A 44 -18.83 -0.18 -10.30
CA ASP A 44 -19.06 1.25 -10.56
C ASP A 44 -19.28 2.10 -9.31
N ASP A 45 -18.75 1.67 -8.17
CA ASP A 45 -18.83 2.47 -6.94
C ASP A 45 -18.11 3.82 -7.12
N PRO A 46 -18.82 4.97 -7.05
CA PRO A 46 -18.25 6.27 -7.37
C PRO A 46 -17.09 6.66 -6.44
N ALA A 47 -17.13 6.24 -5.17
CA ALA A 47 -16.06 6.51 -4.22
C ALA A 47 -14.78 5.76 -4.62
N SER A 48 -14.89 4.48 -4.99
CA SER A 48 -13.78 3.66 -5.48
C SER A 48 -13.15 4.25 -6.74
N HIS A 49 -13.95 4.73 -7.69
CA HIS A 49 -13.46 5.43 -8.89
C HIS A 49 -12.68 6.70 -8.56
N ALA A 50 -13.18 7.52 -7.62
CA ALA A 50 -12.46 8.72 -7.19
C ALA A 50 -11.09 8.38 -6.58
N TYR A 51 -11.00 7.36 -5.73
CA TYR A 51 -9.74 6.90 -5.15
C TYR A 51 -8.77 6.36 -6.21
N VAL A 52 -9.24 5.52 -7.13
CA VAL A 52 -8.41 4.94 -8.20
C VAL A 52 -7.88 6.03 -9.14
N ASN A 53 -8.72 7.00 -9.50
CA ASN A 53 -8.30 8.13 -10.32
C ASN A 53 -7.22 8.97 -9.62
N SER A 54 -7.35 9.20 -8.31
CA SER A 54 -6.33 9.90 -7.52
C SER A 54 -5.00 9.12 -7.50
N LYS A 55 -5.04 7.80 -7.28
CA LYS A 55 -3.86 6.92 -7.32
C LYS A 55 -3.19 6.93 -8.70
N SER A 56 -3.96 6.81 -9.77
CA SER A 56 -3.47 6.86 -11.16
C SER A 56 -2.81 8.20 -11.47
N LYS A 57 -3.44 9.31 -11.07
CA LYS A 57 -2.85 10.66 -11.22
C LYS A 57 -1.53 10.77 -10.47
N MET A 58 -1.48 10.32 -9.22
CA MET A 58 -0.27 10.39 -8.39
C MET A 58 0.87 9.53 -8.95
N ALA A 59 0.56 8.32 -9.42
CA ALA A 59 1.54 7.44 -10.06
C ALA A 59 2.15 8.10 -11.30
N LYS A 60 1.32 8.72 -12.14
CA LYS A 60 1.80 9.49 -13.31
C LYS A 60 2.63 10.70 -12.90
N GLU A 61 2.23 11.40 -11.84
CA GLU A 61 3.00 12.52 -11.28
C GLU A 61 4.38 12.06 -10.80
N CYS A 62 4.49 10.84 -10.27
CA CYS A 62 5.75 10.20 -9.87
C CYS A 62 6.56 9.63 -11.05
N GLY A 63 6.09 9.78 -12.29
CA GLY A 63 6.77 9.28 -13.49
C GLY A 63 6.54 7.79 -13.78
N PHE A 64 5.60 7.13 -13.09
CA PHE A 64 5.37 5.69 -13.26
C PHE A 64 4.62 5.37 -14.55
N LYS A 65 4.85 4.17 -15.10
CA LYS A 65 3.92 3.51 -16.03
C LYS A 65 2.70 3.07 -15.22
N SER A 66 1.61 3.84 -15.28
CA SER A 66 0.35 3.48 -14.62
C SER A 66 -0.62 2.82 -15.60
N VAL A 67 -1.07 1.61 -15.28
CA VAL A 67 -2.09 0.86 -16.03
C VAL A 67 -3.31 0.70 -15.14
N GLN A 68 -4.49 1.03 -15.66
CA GLN A 68 -5.75 0.87 -14.94
C GLN A 68 -6.65 -0.11 -15.69
N HIS A 69 -7.17 -1.10 -14.98
CA HIS A 69 -8.16 -2.05 -15.45
C HIS A 69 -9.49 -1.78 -14.74
N THR A 70 -10.48 -1.29 -15.48
CA THR A 70 -11.85 -1.14 -15.01
C THR A 70 -12.67 -2.31 -15.55
N LEU A 71 -13.09 -3.19 -14.66
CA LEU A 71 -13.89 -4.36 -14.97
C LEU A 71 -15.34 -4.15 -14.52
N PRO A 72 -16.33 -4.71 -15.22
CA PRO A 72 -17.72 -4.51 -14.88
C PRO A 72 -18.12 -5.32 -13.63
N ALA A 73 -19.22 -4.94 -12.98
CA ALA A 73 -19.63 -5.53 -11.69
C ALA A 73 -19.92 -7.04 -11.79
N GLU A 74 -20.33 -7.53 -12.95
CA GLU A 74 -20.63 -8.94 -13.24
C GLU A 74 -19.40 -9.81 -13.51
N THR A 75 -18.19 -9.24 -13.44
CA THR A 75 -16.93 -9.98 -13.62
C THR A 75 -16.91 -11.23 -12.74
N THR A 76 -16.50 -12.36 -13.32
CA THR A 76 -16.41 -13.62 -12.59
C THR A 76 -15.10 -13.72 -11.80
N GLN A 77 -15.07 -14.62 -10.82
CA GLN A 77 -13.88 -14.90 -10.03
C GLN A 77 -12.69 -15.31 -10.92
N GLU A 78 -12.94 -16.15 -11.92
CA GLU A 78 -11.94 -16.69 -12.83
C GLU A 78 -11.38 -15.62 -13.75
N ALA A 79 -12.24 -14.72 -14.26
CA ALA A 79 -11.83 -13.61 -15.11
C ALA A 79 -10.91 -12.64 -14.36
N LEU A 80 -11.26 -12.28 -13.12
CA LEU A 80 -10.44 -11.42 -12.28
C LEU A 80 -9.11 -12.10 -11.90
N ALA A 81 -9.14 -13.38 -11.51
CA ALA A 81 -7.94 -14.14 -11.20
C ALA A 81 -7.00 -14.24 -12.41
N SER A 82 -7.54 -14.46 -13.61
CA SER A 82 -6.76 -14.52 -14.85
C SER A 82 -6.07 -13.19 -15.17
N LEU A 83 -6.76 -12.06 -14.92
CA LEU A 83 -6.14 -10.74 -15.04
C LEU A 83 -5.02 -10.54 -14.02
N VAL A 84 -5.24 -10.88 -12.76
CA VAL A 84 -4.19 -10.75 -11.73
C VAL A 84 -2.98 -11.63 -12.08
N GLN A 85 -3.21 -12.84 -12.61
CA GLN A 85 -2.14 -13.72 -13.06
C GLN A 85 -1.34 -13.11 -14.21
N SER A 86 -1.99 -12.51 -15.22
CA SER A 86 -1.25 -11.86 -16.31
C SER A 86 -0.42 -10.66 -15.82
N LEU A 87 -0.92 -9.91 -14.84
CA LEU A 87 -0.17 -8.82 -14.21
C LEU A 87 1.01 -9.33 -13.36
N ASN A 88 0.86 -10.49 -12.72
CA ASN A 88 1.96 -11.15 -12.00
C ASN A 88 3.10 -11.55 -12.95
N GLU A 89 2.76 -11.99 -14.16
CA GLU A 89 3.70 -12.45 -15.19
C GLU A 89 4.32 -11.29 -15.99
N ASP A 90 3.63 -10.14 -16.09
CA ASP A 90 4.13 -8.97 -16.81
C ASP A 90 5.38 -8.37 -16.12
N PRO A 91 6.58 -8.45 -16.74
CA PRO A 91 7.80 -7.91 -16.15
C PRO A 91 7.83 -6.38 -16.13
N SER A 92 6.92 -5.70 -16.84
CA SER A 92 6.81 -4.24 -16.84
C SER A 92 5.92 -3.70 -15.71
N ILE A 93 5.28 -4.58 -14.94
CA ILE A 93 4.45 -4.24 -13.78
C ILE A 93 5.18 -4.70 -12.53
N HIS A 94 5.53 -3.77 -11.64
CA HIS A 94 6.25 -4.07 -10.39
C HIS A 94 5.32 -4.02 -9.17
N GLY A 95 4.16 -3.37 -9.30
CA GLY A 95 3.14 -3.31 -8.25
C GLY A 95 1.74 -3.53 -8.80
N ILE A 96 0.91 -4.23 -8.03
CA ILE A 96 -0.48 -4.53 -8.34
C ILE A 96 -1.33 -4.09 -7.16
N LEU A 97 -2.38 -3.34 -7.46
CA LEU A 97 -3.40 -2.91 -6.49
C LEU A 97 -4.77 -3.35 -6.98
N VAL A 98 -5.49 -4.13 -6.18
CA VAL A 98 -6.90 -4.46 -6.41
C VAL A 98 -7.74 -3.60 -5.46
N GLN A 99 -8.55 -2.72 -6.02
CA GLN A 99 -9.37 -1.80 -5.23
C GLN A 99 -10.48 -2.56 -4.50
N LEU A 100 -10.52 -2.38 -3.18
CA LEU A 100 -11.54 -2.94 -2.30
C LEU A 100 -12.60 -1.89 -1.92
N PRO A 101 -13.82 -2.31 -1.53
CA PRO A 101 -14.31 -3.69 -1.55
C PRO A 101 -14.62 -4.18 -2.97
N LEU A 102 -14.40 -5.47 -3.25
CA LEU A 102 -14.93 -6.11 -4.45
C LEU A 102 -16.44 -6.34 -4.31
N PRO A 103 -17.17 -6.48 -5.44
CA PRO A 103 -18.52 -7.02 -5.45
C PRO A 103 -18.69 -8.30 -4.61
N LYS A 104 -19.84 -8.44 -3.95
CA LYS A 104 -20.08 -9.47 -2.92
C LYS A 104 -19.97 -10.92 -3.41
N HIS A 105 -20.15 -11.18 -4.70
CA HIS A 105 -20.02 -12.52 -5.29
C HIS A 105 -18.56 -12.92 -5.51
N LEU A 106 -17.61 -12.00 -5.36
CA LEU A 106 -16.18 -12.27 -5.49
C LEU A 106 -15.54 -12.52 -4.14
N ASN A 107 -14.67 -13.53 -4.08
CA ASN A 107 -13.84 -13.80 -2.92
C ASN A 107 -12.59 -12.89 -2.96
N SER A 108 -12.64 -11.80 -2.19
CA SER A 108 -11.54 -10.83 -2.11
C SER A 108 -10.25 -11.44 -1.59
N ASP A 109 -10.33 -12.32 -0.58
CA ASP A 109 -9.13 -12.94 0.01
C ASP A 109 -8.42 -13.80 -1.03
N ALA A 110 -9.16 -14.60 -1.82
CA ALA A 110 -8.58 -15.42 -2.87
C ALA A 110 -7.86 -14.58 -3.95
N ILE A 111 -8.42 -13.41 -4.31
CA ILE A 111 -7.78 -12.49 -5.25
C ILE A 111 -6.53 -11.85 -4.64
N ILE A 112 -6.60 -11.35 -3.42
CA ILE A 112 -5.45 -10.75 -2.72
C ILE A 112 -4.30 -11.76 -2.61
N GLN A 113 -4.59 -13.00 -2.20
CA GLN A 113 -3.58 -14.05 -2.08
C GLN A 113 -3.07 -14.58 -3.44
N SER A 114 -3.72 -14.21 -4.55
CA SER A 114 -3.22 -14.52 -5.89
C SER A 114 -2.19 -13.50 -6.39
N ILE A 115 -2.10 -12.32 -5.78
CA ILE A 115 -1.08 -11.32 -6.11
C ILE A 115 0.27 -11.82 -5.60
N ARG A 116 1.29 -11.83 -6.46
CA ARG A 116 2.66 -12.18 -6.04
C ARG A 116 3.10 -11.30 -4.86
N PRO A 117 3.65 -11.85 -3.77
CA PRO A 117 4.00 -11.06 -2.59
C PRO A 117 4.95 -9.89 -2.88
N ASP A 118 5.86 -10.04 -3.85
CA ASP A 118 6.78 -8.99 -4.28
C ASP A 118 6.12 -7.88 -5.13
N LYS A 119 4.89 -8.09 -5.60
CA LYS A 119 4.08 -7.10 -6.34
C LYS A 119 2.89 -6.57 -5.53
N ASP A 120 2.66 -7.06 -4.31
CA ASP A 120 1.54 -6.67 -3.44
C ASP A 120 1.82 -5.35 -2.71
N VAL A 121 1.70 -4.24 -3.45
CA VAL A 121 2.02 -2.89 -2.94
C VAL A 121 1.03 -2.37 -1.90
N ASP A 122 -0.11 -3.05 -1.70
CA ASP A 122 -1.05 -2.75 -0.61
C ASP A 122 -0.77 -3.60 0.65
N GLY A 123 0.20 -4.53 0.61
CA GLY A 123 0.71 -5.29 1.75
C GLY A 123 -0.32 -6.20 2.42
N LEU A 124 -1.26 -6.76 1.65
CA LEU A 124 -2.37 -7.57 2.15
C LEU A 124 -2.18 -9.08 2.00
N HIS A 125 -1.17 -9.49 1.25
CA HIS A 125 -0.78 -10.89 1.11
C HIS A 125 -0.27 -11.43 2.46
N VAL A 126 -0.65 -12.66 2.81
CA VAL A 126 -0.30 -13.27 4.12
C VAL A 126 1.21 -13.38 4.32
N VAL A 127 1.96 -13.63 3.24
CA VAL A 127 3.43 -13.59 3.23
C VAL A 127 3.96 -12.23 3.69
N ASN A 128 3.44 -11.12 3.17
CA ASN A 128 3.86 -9.79 3.58
C ASN A 128 3.45 -9.47 5.03
N ALA A 129 2.26 -9.90 5.44
CA ALA A 129 1.85 -9.80 6.85
C ALA A 129 2.78 -10.62 7.79
N GLY A 130 3.22 -11.80 7.36
CA GLY A 130 4.15 -12.65 8.09
C GLY A 130 5.56 -12.04 8.17
N LYS A 131 6.06 -11.46 7.08
CA LYS A 131 7.32 -10.72 7.05
C LYS A 131 7.31 -9.55 8.03
N LEU A 132 6.25 -8.73 8.00
CA LEU A 132 6.08 -7.65 8.96
C LEU A 132 6.03 -8.15 10.42
N ALA A 133 5.28 -9.23 10.68
CA ALA A 133 5.17 -9.80 12.03
C ALA A 133 6.48 -10.39 12.56
N THR A 134 7.41 -10.78 11.68
CA THR A 134 8.74 -11.30 12.04
C THR A 134 9.83 -10.24 12.00
N GLY A 135 9.50 -9.00 11.62
CA GLY A 135 10.43 -7.87 11.55
C GLY A 135 11.22 -7.78 10.25
N ASP A 136 10.87 -8.56 9.22
CA ASP A 136 11.43 -8.42 7.87
C ASP A 136 10.77 -7.22 7.15
N LEU A 137 11.28 -6.02 7.45
CA LEU A 137 10.86 -4.77 6.83
C LEU A 137 11.62 -4.47 5.53
N GLU A 138 12.68 -5.21 5.23
CA GLU A 138 13.48 -5.02 4.01
C GLU A 138 12.77 -5.62 2.79
N THR A 139 12.17 -6.80 2.95
CA THR A 139 11.50 -7.50 1.85
C THR A 139 9.98 -7.61 2.00
N GLY A 140 9.44 -7.21 3.15
CA GLY A 140 8.00 -7.19 3.42
C GLY A 140 7.35 -5.89 2.95
N LEU A 141 6.35 -6.00 2.07
CA LEU A 141 5.51 -4.84 1.72
C LEU A 141 4.49 -4.58 2.82
N ILE A 142 4.33 -3.32 3.21
CA ILE A 142 3.51 -2.91 4.34
C ILE A 142 2.30 -2.16 3.81
N SER A 143 1.13 -2.40 4.40
CA SER A 143 -0.07 -1.67 4.01
C SER A 143 0.11 -0.16 4.12
N CYS A 144 -0.38 0.58 3.13
CA CYS A 144 -0.07 1.99 2.95
C CYS A 144 -0.55 2.89 4.11
N THR A 145 -1.68 2.56 4.74
CA THR A 145 -2.24 3.36 5.86
C THR A 145 -1.38 3.26 7.13
N PRO A 146 -1.05 2.07 7.66
CA PRO A 146 -0.15 1.97 8.83
C PRO A 146 1.28 2.45 8.51
N ALA A 147 1.79 2.24 7.29
CA ALA A 147 3.07 2.80 6.87
C ALA A 147 3.08 4.35 6.91
N GLY A 148 2.02 4.97 6.39
CA GLY A 148 1.82 6.42 6.46
C GLY A 148 1.71 6.93 7.89
N ALA A 149 0.94 6.25 8.76
CA ALA A 149 0.85 6.60 10.17
C ALA A 149 2.21 6.50 10.88
N MET A 150 3.00 5.46 10.59
CA MET A 150 4.34 5.29 11.17
C MET A 150 5.30 6.42 10.75
N LEU A 151 5.22 6.88 9.49
CA LEU A 151 5.98 8.07 9.04
C LEU A 151 5.63 9.31 9.87
N LEU A 152 4.35 9.50 10.21
CA LEU A 152 3.92 10.62 11.04
C LEU A 152 4.39 10.49 12.49
N VAL A 153 4.32 9.29 13.06
CA VAL A 153 4.81 9.00 14.42
C VAL A 153 6.31 9.30 14.51
N ARG A 154 7.10 8.80 13.55
CA ARG A 154 8.56 8.99 13.52
C ARG A 154 8.98 10.44 13.38
N ARG A 155 8.20 11.27 12.68
CA ARG A 155 8.47 12.72 12.61
C ARG A 155 8.40 13.43 13.96
N ILE A 156 7.62 12.89 14.90
CA ILE A 156 7.43 13.49 16.22
C ILE A 156 8.35 12.85 17.26
N HIS A 157 8.52 11.53 17.20
CA HIS A 157 9.21 10.77 18.24
C HIS A 157 10.59 10.24 17.84
N GLY A 158 10.97 10.33 16.56
CA GLY A 158 12.15 9.67 16.01
C GLY A 158 11.89 8.22 15.62
N ASP A 159 12.94 7.54 15.13
CA ASP A 159 12.84 6.16 14.65
C ASP A 159 12.77 5.12 15.77
N ASP A 160 13.40 5.39 16.91
CA ASP A 160 13.38 4.54 18.10
C ASP A 160 12.29 4.98 19.07
N LEU A 161 11.30 4.13 19.29
CA LEU A 161 10.17 4.37 20.20
C LEU A 161 10.34 3.62 21.54
N SER A 162 11.57 3.20 21.87
CA SER A 162 11.89 2.55 23.14
C SER A 162 11.34 3.30 24.35
N GLY A 163 10.63 2.57 25.22
CA GLY A 163 10.04 3.13 26.44
C GLY A 163 8.71 3.84 26.26
N LEU A 164 8.22 4.00 25.03
CA LEU A 164 6.88 4.52 24.76
C LEU A 164 5.83 3.40 24.82
N ASN A 165 4.63 3.74 25.30
CA ASN A 165 3.46 2.86 25.27
C ASN A 165 2.51 3.34 24.17
N ALA A 166 2.15 2.46 23.25
CA ALA A 166 1.23 2.75 22.16
C ALA A 166 -0.03 1.89 22.28
N ALA A 167 -1.20 2.51 22.12
CA ALA A 167 -2.49 1.82 22.09
C ALA A 167 -3.06 1.83 20.67
N VAL A 168 -3.35 0.66 20.11
CA VAL A 168 -3.94 0.52 18.77
C VAL A 168 -5.39 0.05 18.90
N ILE A 169 -6.33 0.99 18.70
CA ILE A 169 -7.76 0.69 18.76
C ILE A 169 -8.25 0.21 17.39
N GLY A 170 -8.27 -1.11 17.22
CA GLY A 170 -8.71 -1.79 16.01
C GLY A 170 -7.79 -2.94 15.63
N ARG A 171 -8.30 -3.93 14.91
CA ARG A 171 -7.58 -5.19 14.61
C ARG A 171 -7.77 -5.71 13.19
N SER A 172 -8.10 -4.82 12.25
CA SER A 172 -8.23 -5.19 10.84
C SER A 172 -6.88 -5.60 10.25
N ASN A 173 -6.92 -6.40 9.19
CA ASN A 173 -5.72 -6.76 8.43
C ASN A 173 -5.17 -5.57 7.62
N LEU A 174 -6.02 -4.59 7.29
CA LEU A 174 -5.63 -3.36 6.57
C LEU A 174 -4.90 -2.33 7.43
N PHE A 175 -5.14 -2.30 8.75
CA PHE A 175 -4.63 -1.23 9.61
C PHE A 175 -4.20 -1.71 11.00
N GLY A 176 -5.12 -2.21 11.81
CA GLY A 176 -4.87 -2.40 13.25
C GLY A 176 -3.70 -3.35 13.54
N LYS A 177 -3.74 -4.55 12.95
CA LYS A 177 -2.66 -5.52 13.11
C LYS A 177 -1.32 -5.02 12.56
N PRO A 178 -1.21 -4.55 11.30
CA PRO A 178 0.07 -4.05 10.79
C PRO A 178 0.58 -2.82 11.55
N MET A 179 -0.28 -1.91 12.01
CA MET A 179 0.14 -0.76 12.82
C MET A 179 0.76 -1.20 14.15
N ALA A 180 0.13 -2.16 14.84
CA ALA A 180 0.66 -2.71 16.08
C ALA A 180 2.04 -3.35 15.87
N GLN A 181 2.21 -4.10 14.77
CA GLN A 181 3.51 -4.70 14.43
C GLN A 181 4.58 -3.65 14.09
N LEU A 182 4.23 -2.56 13.38
CA LEU A 182 5.19 -1.49 13.08
C LEU A 182 5.68 -0.77 14.34
N LEU A 183 4.77 -0.49 15.28
CA LEU A 183 5.11 0.13 16.56
C LEU A 183 6.00 -0.79 17.40
N LEU A 184 5.67 -2.08 17.44
CA LEU A 184 6.46 -3.09 18.15
C LEU A 184 7.87 -3.24 17.55
N ASN A 185 7.98 -3.30 16.22
CA ASN A 185 9.27 -3.34 15.51
C ASN A 185 10.11 -2.07 15.75
N ALA A 186 9.48 -0.96 16.14
CA ALA A 186 10.16 0.28 16.53
C ALA A 186 10.37 0.39 18.05
N ASN A 187 10.31 -0.72 18.80
CA ASN A 187 10.56 -0.85 20.24
C ASN A 187 9.50 -0.24 21.18
N ALA A 188 8.31 0.13 20.68
CA ALA A 188 7.23 0.53 21.56
C ALA A 188 6.61 -0.69 22.29
N THR A 189 6.12 -0.48 23.51
CA THR A 189 5.20 -1.43 24.16
C THR A 189 3.79 -1.20 23.60
N VAL A 190 3.16 -2.23 23.04
CA VAL A 190 1.90 -2.08 22.30
C VAL A 190 0.74 -2.79 23.02
N THR A 191 -0.43 -2.13 23.07
CA THR A 191 -1.71 -2.67 23.56
C THR A 191 -2.79 -2.56 22.49
#